data_AF-A0A7U9S977-F1
#
_entry.id   AF-A0A7U9S977-F1
#
_cell.length_a   1.000
_cell.length_b   1.000
_cell.length_c   1.000
_cell.angle_alpha   90.00
_cell.angle_beta   90.00
_cell.angle_gamma   90.00
#
_symmetry.space_group_name_H-M   'P 1'
#
loop_
_entity.id
_entity.type
_entity.pdbx_description
1 polymer ?
#
loop_
_entity_poly.entity_id
_entity_poly.type
_entity_poly.pdbx_seq_one_letter_code
_entity_poly.pdbx_strand_id
1 'polypeptide(L)'
;MWVFIGIAVVVIIIIFLIVIGSRSKESEGGNYGLDDSQYREYVYRSVPKDFKPYLQQILNAIDEIKVLERRNSSELNQASYNAMIEVYNRADEVEKKIKEYWSSSQFNKDFSYYIGLHYASHLLGNAVKQEQQIIKNSFVKCKNEQKKWADQIESLKYRQQRASGKQKSDISQEIGTCCKAHKRISTLASQIGAVNTQYNQRVSQQHMETAKRRDYIASNFGERGRKWKERMHQRALIRKGQK
;
A
#
# COMPACT_ATOMS: atom_id res chain seq x y z
N MET A 1 21.19 -51.55 -37.77
CA MET A 1 21.19 -51.36 -36.30
C MET A 1 21.68 -49.97 -35.91
N TRP A 2 22.87 -49.54 -36.36
CA TRP A 2 23.45 -48.22 -36.09
C TRP A 2 22.60 -47.01 -36.53
N VAL A 3 21.89 -47.13 -37.66
CA VAL A 3 20.98 -46.07 -38.17
C VAL A 3 19.81 -45.82 -37.21
N PHE A 4 19.23 -46.88 -36.62
CA PHE A 4 18.13 -46.75 -35.67
C PHE A 4 18.58 -46.14 -34.33
N ILE A 5 19.81 -46.44 -33.91
CA ILE A 5 20.42 -45.83 -32.72
C ILE A 5 20.64 -44.33 -32.93
N GLY A 6 21.13 -43.93 -34.11
CA GLY A 6 21.30 -42.51 -34.47
C GLY A 6 19.99 -41.72 -34.45
N ILE A 7 18.92 -42.30 -35.00
CA ILE A 7 17.58 -41.66 -35.01
C ILE A 7 17.05 -41.52 -33.57
N ALA A 8 17.21 -42.54 -32.72
CA ALA A 8 16.75 -42.50 -31.33
C ALA A 8 17.42 -41.38 -30.52
N VAL A 9 18.74 -41.18 -30.70
CA VAL A 9 19.48 -40.12 -30.00
C VAL A 9 19.01 -38.72 -30.43
N VAL A 10 18.78 -38.51 -31.72
CA VAL A 10 18.28 -37.22 -32.24
C VAL A 10 16.89 -36.91 -31.70
N VAL A 11 15.99 -37.90 -31.64
CA VAL A 11 14.66 -37.75 -31.06
C VAL A 11 14.73 -37.39 -29.57
N ILE A 12 15.62 -38.02 -28.80
CA ILE A 12 15.82 -37.70 -27.38
C ILE A 12 16.33 -36.26 -27.21
N ILE A 13 17.28 -35.81 -28.04
CA ILE A 13 17.80 -34.43 -27.98
C ILE A 13 16.69 -33.44 -28.34
N ILE A 14 15.88 -33.70 -29.36
CA ILE A 14 14.74 -32.85 -29.73
C ILE A 14 13.72 -32.81 -28.60
N ILE A 15 13.36 -33.94 -28.00
CA ILE A 15 12.46 -33.99 -26.84
C ILE A 15 13.06 -33.21 -25.67
N PHE A 16 14.37 -33.34 -25.41
CA PHE A 16 15.05 -32.63 -24.33
C PHE A 16 15.07 -31.11 -24.57
N LEU A 17 15.32 -30.67 -25.81
CA LEU A 17 15.24 -29.26 -26.22
C LEU A 17 13.80 -28.73 -26.17
N ILE A 18 12.81 -29.54 -26.56
CA ILE A 18 11.39 -29.20 -26.41
C ILE A 18 11.04 -29.10 -24.93
N VAL A 19 11.46 -30.02 -24.07
CA VAL A 19 11.18 -29.99 -22.62
C VAL A 19 11.86 -28.79 -21.95
N ILE A 20 13.09 -28.46 -22.31
CA ILE A 20 13.79 -27.25 -21.82
C ILE A 20 13.10 -25.98 -22.34
N GLY A 21 12.78 -25.92 -23.64
CA GLY A 21 12.05 -24.79 -24.24
C GLY A 21 10.61 -24.66 -23.73
N SER A 22 9.97 -25.76 -23.35
CA SER A 22 8.61 -25.80 -22.78
C SER A 22 8.63 -25.43 -21.30
N ARG A 23 9.69 -25.76 -20.55
CA ARG A 23 9.91 -25.26 -19.18
C ARG A 23 10.13 -23.75 -19.14
N SER A 24 10.68 -23.15 -20.21
CA SER A 24 10.71 -21.67 -20.34
C SER A 24 9.36 -21.03 -20.71
N LYS A 25 8.33 -21.85 -21.01
CA LYS A 25 6.97 -21.40 -21.38
C LYS A 25 5.94 -21.59 -20.26
N GLU A 26 6.34 -21.85 -19.02
CA GLU A 26 5.43 -21.74 -17.87
C GLU A 26 5.11 -20.26 -17.59
N SER A 27 4.09 -19.79 -18.32
CA SER A 27 3.24 -18.61 -18.06
C SER A 27 3.91 -17.27 -17.73
N GLU A 28 4.78 -16.75 -18.61
CA GLU A 28 5.10 -15.29 -18.57
C GLU A 28 3.91 -14.40 -19.02
N GLY A 29 2.79 -14.99 -19.47
CA GLY A 29 1.70 -14.31 -20.20
C GLY A 29 0.32 -14.31 -19.52
N GLY A 30 0.23 -14.45 -18.19
CA GLY A 30 -1.05 -14.28 -17.51
C GLY A 30 -1.54 -12.82 -17.54
N ASN A 31 -2.78 -12.60 -18.00
CA ASN A 31 -3.48 -11.30 -18.00
C ASN A 31 -3.94 -10.91 -16.58
N TYR A 32 -3.01 -10.87 -15.63
CA TYR A 32 -3.30 -10.54 -14.23
C TYR A 32 -2.89 -9.10 -13.93
N GLY A 33 -3.73 -8.37 -13.22
CA GLY A 33 -3.39 -7.10 -12.60
C GLY A 33 -2.25 -7.25 -11.59
N LEU A 34 -1.56 -6.14 -11.31
CA LEU A 34 -0.50 -6.12 -10.30
C LEU A 34 -1.01 -6.50 -8.90
N ASP A 35 -2.27 -6.22 -8.60
CA ASP A 35 -2.84 -6.40 -7.27
C ASP A 35 -3.51 -7.78 -7.09
N ASP A 36 -3.46 -8.64 -8.12
CA ASP A 36 -4.12 -9.95 -8.15
C ASP A 36 -3.34 -10.99 -7.34
N SER A 37 -4.07 -11.89 -6.67
CA SER A 37 -3.48 -13.03 -5.93
C SER A 37 -2.63 -13.93 -6.82
N GLN A 38 -3.01 -14.09 -8.10
CA GLN A 38 -2.27 -14.85 -9.09
C GLN A 38 -0.90 -14.22 -9.39
N TYR A 39 -0.81 -12.88 -9.42
CA TYR A 39 0.48 -12.21 -9.62
C TYR A 39 1.36 -12.30 -8.37
N ARG A 40 0.76 -12.18 -7.18
CA ARG A 40 1.47 -12.42 -5.92
C ARG A 40 2.10 -13.80 -5.87
N GLU A 41 1.33 -14.83 -6.22
CA GLU A 41 1.79 -16.23 -6.23
C GLU A 41 2.91 -16.44 -7.27
N TYR A 42 2.73 -15.89 -8.48
CA TYR A 42 3.77 -15.90 -9.51
C TYR A 42 5.09 -15.30 -8.99
N VAL A 43 5.04 -14.10 -8.41
CA VAL A 43 6.23 -13.42 -7.88
C VAL A 43 6.88 -14.28 -6.78
N TYR A 44 6.09 -14.74 -5.81
CA TYR A 44 6.61 -15.55 -4.70
C TYR A 44 7.25 -16.86 -5.16
N ARG A 45 6.66 -17.55 -6.15
CA ARG A 45 7.23 -18.78 -6.70
C ARG A 45 8.54 -18.54 -7.45
N SER A 46 8.64 -17.39 -8.12
CA SER A 46 9.73 -17.06 -9.03
C SER A 46 11.01 -16.57 -8.35
N VAL A 47 10.93 -16.03 -7.12
CA VAL A 47 12.14 -15.53 -6.43
C VAL A 47 13.06 -16.67 -5.96
N PRO A 48 14.37 -16.41 -5.79
CA PRO A 48 15.32 -17.37 -5.23
C PRO A 48 14.84 -18.00 -3.92
N LYS A 49 15.08 -19.31 -3.76
CA LYS A 49 14.55 -20.12 -2.64
C LYS A 49 15.00 -19.59 -1.27
N ASP A 50 16.25 -19.16 -1.18
CA ASP A 50 16.87 -18.52 -0.01
C ASP A 50 16.26 -17.16 0.33
N PHE A 51 15.74 -16.43 -0.65
CA PHE A 51 15.08 -15.13 -0.44
C PHE A 51 13.58 -15.24 -0.08
N LYS A 52 12.91 -16.36 -0.40
CA LYS A 52 11.46 -16.54 -0.15
C LYS A 52 11.01 -16.20 1.28
N PRO A 53 11.71 -16.61 2.36
CA PRO A 53 11.28 -16.28 3.72
C PRO A 53 11.28 -14.77 3.99
N TYR A 54 12.26 -14.05 3.47
CA TYR A 54 12.40 -12.60 3.63
C TYR A 54 11.34 -11.83 2.86
N LEU A 55 11.07 -12.26 1.62
CA LEU A 55 9.97 -11.70 0.84
C LEU A 55 8.62 -11.96 1.54
N GLN A 56 8.39 -13.16 2.06
CA GLN A 56 7.15 -13.48 2.78
C GLN A 56 6.96 -12.60 4.01
N GLN A 57 8.02 -12.35 4.79
CA GLN A 57 7.96 -11.45 5.95
C GLN A 57 7.54 -10.03 5.54
N ILE A 58 8.10 -9.51 4.44
CA ILE A 58 7.70 -8.20 3.90
C ILE A 58 6.23 -8.21 3.49
N LEU A 59 5.79 -9.22 2.74
CA LEU A 59 4.42 -9.31 2.26
C LEU A 59 3.41 -9.45 3.41
N ASN A 60 3.74 -10.22 4.45
CA ASN A 60 2.91 -10.35 5.65
C ASN A 60 2.78 -9.02 6.40
N ALA A 61 3.88 -8.29 6.57
CA ALA A 61 3.85 -6.97 7.22
C ALA A 61 2.98 -5.96 6.44
N ILE A 62 2.97 -6.03 5.11
CA ILE A 62 2.07 -5.21 4.27
C ILE A 62 0.61 -5.64 4.45
N ASP A 63 0.32 -6.93 4.58
CA ASP A 63 -1.04 -7.41 4.82
C ASP A 63 -1.55 -7.00 6.22
N GLU A 64 -0.68 -6.99 7.23
CA GLU A 64 -1.00 -6.47 8.56
C GLU A 64 -1.39 -5.00 8.52
N ILE A 65 -0.67 -4.17 7.75
CA ILE A 65 -1.05 -2.77 7.50
C ILE A 65 -2.48 -2.69 6.96
N LYS A 66 -2.80 -3.46 5.92
CA LYS A 66 -4.16 -3.49 5.33
C LYS A 66 -5.25 -3.97 6.29
N VAL A 67 -4.90 -4.77 7.30
CA VAL A 67 -5.83 -5.17 8.36
C VAL A 67 -6.06 -4.01 9.33
N LEU A 68 -5.01 -3.28 9.72
CA LEU A 68 -5.12 -2.09 10.57
C LEU A 68 -5.95 -0.98 9.92
N GLU A 69 -5.74 -0.71 8.62
CA GLU A 69 -6.52 0.26 7.83
C GLU A 69 -8.03 -0.01 7.95
N ARG A 70 -8.44 -1.29 7.83
CA ARG A 70 -9.86 -1.69 7.89
C ARG A 70 -10.47 -1.49 9.27
N ARG A 71 -9.73 -1.82 10.32
CA ARG A 71 -10.22 -1.75 11.72
C ARG A 71 -10.46 -0.32 12.20
N ASN A 72 -9.70 0.65 11.70
CA ASN A 72 -9.63 1.99 12.29
C ASN A 72 -10.38 3.08 11.51
N SER A 73 -11.21 2.70 10.54
CA SER A 73 -11.90 3.62 9.62
C SER A 73 -13.25 4.16 10.12
N SER A 74 -13.78 3.65 11.24
CA SER A 74 -15.16 3.90 11.68
C SER A 74 -15.34 5.12 12.60
N GLU A 75 -14.40 5.41 13.50
CA GLU A 75 -14.59 6.39 14.58
C GLU A 75 -13.61 7.58 14.54
N LEU A 76 -14.08 8.75 14.98
CA LEU A 76 -13.27 9.97 15.14
C LEU A 76 -12.85 10.15 16.60
N ASN A 77 -11.74 9.52 16.99
CA ASN A 77 -11.25 9.57 18.36
C ASN A 77 -9.71 9.48 18.38
N GLN A 78 -9.14 9.50 19.59
CA GLN A 78 -7.69 9.41 19.77
C GLN A 78 -7.13 8.04 19.34
N ALA A 79 -7.90 6.96 19.48
CA ALA A 79 -7.46 5.63 19.11
C ALA A 79 -7.31 5.49 17.58
N SER A 80 -8.25 6.04 16.80
CA SER A 80 -8.13 6.05 15.34
C SER A 80 -6.96 6.90 14.86
N TYR A 81 -6.69 8.04 15.51
CA TYR A 81 -5.46 8.80 15.25
C TYR A 81 -4.19 8.01 15.58
N ASN A 82 -4.14 7.34 16.73
CA ASN A 82 -2.98 6.53 17.12
C ASN A 82 -2.73 5.39 16.12
N ALA A 83 -3.79 4.80 15.58
CA ALA A 83 -3.68 3.79 14.54
C ALA A 83 -3.11 4.33 13.22
N MET A 84 -3.47 5.56 12.82
CA MET A 84 -2.85 6.21 11.65
C MET A 84 -1.33 6.34 11.85
N ILE A 85 -0.88 6.69 13.05
CA ILE A 85 0.54 6.76 13.39
C ILE A 85 1.19 5.36 13.37
N GLU A 86 0.51 4.35 13.90
CA GLU A 86 1.00 2.96 13.88
C GLU A 86 1.21 2.47 12.44
N VAL A 87 0.24 2.69 11.55
CA VAL A 87 0.35 2.33 10.14
C VAL A 87 1.54 3.04 9.49
N TYR A 88 1.73 4.34 9.77
CA TYR A 88 2.85 5.11 9.24
C TYR A 88 4.20 4.50 9.63
N ASN A 89 4.37 4.19 10.92
CA ASN A 89 5.61 3.61 11.45
C ASN A 89 5.86 2.21 10.88
N ARG A 90 4.83 1.38 10.78
CA ARG A 90 4.95 0.02 10.20
C ARG A 90 5.30 0.08 8.72
N ALA A 91 4.76 1.05 7.99
CA ALA A 91 5.14 1.30 6.61
C ALA A 91 6.61 1.75 6.48
N ASP A 92 7.17 2.46 7.47
CA ASP A 92 8.59 2.82 7.50
C ASP A 92 9.50 1.62 7.69
N GLU A 93 9.14 0.73 8.62
CA GLU A 93 9.88 -0.51 8.83
C GLU A 93 9.90 -1.38 7.57
N VAL A 94 8.76 -1.48 6.87
CA VAL A 94 8.67 -2.25 5.62
C VAL A 94 9.56 -1.62 4.54
N GLU A 95 9.49 -0.31 4.31
CA GLU A 95 10.32 0.35 3.29
C GLU A 95 11.82 0.24 3.64
N LYS A 96 12.17 0.31 4.93
CA LYS A 96 13.55 0.10 5.40
C LYS A 96 14.03 -1.31 5.03
N LYS A 97 13.25 -2.36 5.31
CA LYS A 97 13.59 -3.74 4.91
C LYS A 97 13.75 -3.90 3.40
N ILE A 98 12.86 -3.30 2.61
CA ILE A 98 12.96 -3.33 1.14
C ILE A 98 14.28 -2.70 0.69
N LYS A 99 14.67 -1.55 1.26
CA LYS A 99 15.95 -0.88 0.95
C LYS A 99 17.16 -1.71 1.36
N GLU A 100 17.14 -2.26 2.57
CA GLU A 100 18.21 -3.13 3.10
C GLU A 100 18.44 -4.34 2.21
N TYR A 101 17.36 -5.04 1.82
CA TYR A 101 17.49 -6.20 0.93
C TYR A 101 17.93 -5.77 -0.47
N TRP A 102 17.40 -4.68 -1.01
CA TRP A 102 17.82 -4.16 -2.31
C TRP A 102 19.33 -3.94 -2.42
N SER A 103 19.97 -3.41 -1.37
CA SER A 103 21.42 -3.18 -1.33
C SER A 103 22.24 -4.36 -0.81
N SER A 104 21.67 -5.29 -0.05
CA SER A 104 22.37 -6.40 0.61
C SER A 104 23.18 -7.28 -0.33
N SER A 105 24.44 -7.60 -0.01
CA SER A 105 25.25 -8.57 -0.76
C SER A 105 24.94 -10.04 -0.41
N GLN A 106 24.03 -10.29 0.54
CA GLN A 106 23.74 -11.62 1.08
C GLN A 106 23.03 -12.55 0.09
N PHE A 107 22.28 -12.01 -0.87
CA PHE A 107 21.39 -12.78 -1.73
C PHE A 107 21.88 -12.83 -3.18
N ASN A 108 21.54 -13.90 -3.88
CA ASN A 108 21.67 -13.93 -5.33
C ASN A 108 20.65 -12.97 -5.97
N LYS A 109 21.12 -11.85 -6.50
CA LYS A 109 20.29 -10.78 -7.06
C LYS A 109 19.96 -11.00 -8.53
N ASP A 110 19.29 -12.11 -8.80
CA ASP A 110 18.79 -12.37 -10.15
C ASP A 110 17.61 -11.45 -10.52
N PHE A 111 17.11 -11.61 -11.73
CA PHE A 111 15.98 -10.82 -12.22
C PHE A 111 14.73 -10.94 -11.33
N SER A 112 14.42 -12.16 -10.89
CA SER A 112 13.23 -12.44 -10.10
C SER A 112 13.33 -11.85 -8.70
N TYR A 113 14.53 -11.83 -8.11
CA TYR A 113 14.82 -11.17 -6.84
C TYR A 113 14.37 -9.71 -6.85
N TYR A 114 14.82 -8.94 -7.86
CA TYR A 114 14.44 -7.53 -7.96
C TYR A 114 12.96 -7.33 -8.29
N ILE A 115 12.34 -8.22 -9.06
CA ILE A 115 10.89 -8.20 -9.27
C ILE A 115 10.16 -8.37 -7.94
N GLY A 116 10.61 -9.28 -7.07
CA GLY A 116 10.03 -9.49 -5.74
C GLY A 116 10.05 -8.23 -4.89
N LEU A 117 11.19 -7.54 -4.83
CA LEU A 117 11.32 -6.30 -4.07
C LEU A 117 10.56 -5.12 -4.71
N HIS A 118 10.55 -5.00 -6.03
CA HIS A 118 9.71 -4.02 -6.73
C HIS A 118 8.23 -4.26 -6.43
N TYR A 119 7.80 -5.52 -6.44
CA TYR A 119 6.42 -5.89 -6.16
C TYR A 119 6.01 -5.54 -4.73
N ALA A 120 6.85 -5.84 -3.74
CA ALA A 120 6.64 -5.42 -2.36
C ALA A 120 6.55 -3.89 -2.23
N SER A 121 7.45 -3.15 -2.91
CA SER A 121 7.44 -1.68 -2.95
C SER A 121 6.13 -1.12 -3.51
N HIS A 122 5.61 -1.75 -4.57
CA HIS A 122 4.32 -1.41 -5.19
C HIS A 122 3.15 -1.66 -4.23
N LEU A 123 3.11 -2.83 -3.58
CA LEU A 123 2.05 -3.17 -2.62
C LEU A 123 2.05 -2.23 -1.40
N LEU A 124 3.23 -1.86 -0.90
CA LEU A 124 3.37 -0.87 0.18
C LEU A 124 2.81 0.49 -0.26
N GLY A 125 3.13 0.94 -1.48
CA GLY A 125 2.60 2.19 -2.04
C GLY A 125 1.07 2.20 -2.13
N ASN A 126 0.47 1.07 -2.51
CA ASN A 126 -0.98 0.92 -2.52
C ASN A 126 -1.59 1.02 -1.10
N ALA A 127 -1.01 0.34 -0.11
CA ALA A 127 -1.47 0.39 1.27
C ALA A 127 -1.39 1.82 1.84
N VAL A 128 -0.21 2.46 1.75
CA VAL A 128 -0.02 3.85 2.20
C VAL A 128 -1.01 4.82 1.53
N LYS A 129 -1.29 4.63 0.23
CA LYS A 129 -2.28 5.46 -0.49
C LYS A 129 -3.71 5.22 0.01
N GLN A 130 -4.06 3.98 0.31
CA GLN A 130 -5.37 3.63 0.86
C GLN A 130 -5.56 4.29 2.24
N GLU A 131 -4.56 4.19 3.12
CA GLU A 131 -4.60 4.84 4.43
C GLU A 131 -4.66 6.36 4.31
N GLN A 132 -3.92 6.98 3.37
CA GLN A 132 -4.07 8.41 3.09
C GLN A 132 -5.51 8.79 2.75
N GLN A 133 -6.23 7.96 1.98
CA GLN A 133 -7.62 8.23 1.64
C GLN A 133 -8.54 8.12 2.88
N ILE A 134 -8.29 7.17 3.76
CA ILE A 134 -9.00 7.04 5.04
C ILE A 134 -8.76 8.29 5.90
N ILE A 135 -7.51 8.73 6.02
CA ILE A 135 -7.12 9.94 6.76
C ILE A 135 -7.82 11.19 6.19
N LYS A 136 -7.84 11.36 4.86
CA LYS A 136 -8.55 12.46 4.19
C LYS A 136 -10.04 12.47 4.55
N ASN A 137 -10.69 11.30 4.52
CA ASN A 137 -12.10 11.18 4.87
C ASN A 137 -12.33 11.53 6.36
N SER A 138 -11.47 11.06 7.26
CA SER A 138 -11.52 11.37 8.69
C SER A 138 -11.32 12.86 8.97
N PHE A 139 -10.42 13.52 8.24
CA PHE A 139 -10.22 14.97 8.32
C PHE A 139 -11.47 15.75 7.93
N VAL A 140 -12.11 15.39 6.81
CA VAL A 140 -13.37 16.00 6.36
C VAL A 140 -14.48 15.79 7.40
N LYS A 141 -14.62 14.57 7.94
CA LYS A 141 -15.59 14.30 9.01
C LYS A 141 -15.32 15.17 10.25
N CYS A 142 -14.06 15.36 10.64
CA CYS A 142 -13.72 16.26 11.76
C CYS A 142 -14.14 17.70 11.46
N LYS A 143 -13.90 18.22 10.25
CA LYS A 143 -14.32 19.57 9.86
C LYS A 143 -15.85 19.75 9.94
N ASN A 144 -16.60 18.74 9.53
CA ASN A 144 -18.06 18.77 9.61
C ASN A 144 -18.55 18.77 11.07
N GLU A 145 -17.96 17.93 11.93
CA GLU A 145 -18.26 17.91 13.37
C GLU A 145 -17.87 19.23 14.06
N GLN A 146 -16.73 19.84 13.71
CA GLN A 146 -16.37 21.17 14.21
C GLN A 146 -17.46 22.19 13.90
N LYS A 147 -17.92 22.24 12.65
CA LYS A 147 -18.99 23.15 12.24
C LYS A 147 -20.28 22.91 13.01
N LYS A 148 -20.70 21.65 13.12
CA LYS A 148 -21.91 21.26 13.89
C LYS A 148 -21.86 21.75 15.34
N TRP A 149 -20.73 21.56 16.03
CA TRP A 149 -20.58 22.05 17.40
C TRP A 149 -20.55 23.58 17.47
N ALA A 150 -19.93 24.26 16.50
CA ALA A 150 -19.93 25.72 16.43
C ALA A 150 -21.35 26.29 16.26
N ASP A 151 -22.13 25.73 15.32
CA ASP A 151 -23.52 26.12 15.07
C ASP A 151 -24.41 25.88 16.31
N GLN A 152 -24.21 24.76 17.02
CA GLN A 152 -24.91 24.48 18.28
C GLN A 152 -24.56 25.47 19.40
N ILE A 153 -23.27 25.82 19.55
CA ILE A 153 -22.82 26.82 20.54
C ILE A 153 -23.46 28.18 20.24
N GLU A 154 -23.52 28.59 18.97
CA GLU A 154 -24.13 29.85 18.56
C GLU A 154 -25.63 29.86 18.86
N SER A 155 -26.35 28.79 18.51
CA SER A 155 -27.77 28.63 18.83
C SER A 155 -28.04 28.68 20.34
N LEU A 156 -27.22 28.00 21.15
CA LEU A 156 -27.35 28.01 22.60
C LEU A 156 -27.05 29.39 23.20
N LYS A 157 -26.04 30.12 22.69
CA LYS A 157 -25.76 31.49 23.11
C LYS A 157 -26.93 32.42 22.86
N TYR A 158 -27.58 32.29 21.71
CA TYR A 158 -28.79 33.06 21.39
C TYR A 158 -29.95 32.73 22.33
N ARG A 159 -30.16 31.45 22.66
CA ARG A 159 -31.16 31.03 23.66
C ARG A 159 -30.83 31.55 25.07
N GLN A 160 -29.55 31.55 25.44
CA GLN A 160 -29.07 32.02 26.74
C GLN A 160 -29.37 33.50 26.98
N GLN A 161 -29.31 34.34 25.93
CA GLN A 161 -29.62 35.77 26.01
C GLN A 161 -31.08 36.04 26.42
N ARG A 162 -31.98 35.10 26.16
CA ARG A 162 -33.43 35.22 26.43
C ARG A 162 -33.88 34.45 27.66
N ALA A 163 -33.00 33.65 28.25
CA ALA A 163 -33.28 32.86 29.44
C ALA A 163 -32.91 33.63 30.70
N SER A 164 -33.55 33.29 31.82
CA SER A 164 -33.24 33.82 33.15
C SER A 164 -33.17 32.71 34.19
N GLY A 165 -32.62 33.03 35.37
CA GLY A 165 -32.54 32.12 36.51
C GLY A 165 -31.91 30.76 36.17
N LYS A 166 -32.57 29.68 36.62
CA LYS A 166 -32.10 28.30 36.46
C LYS A 166 -31.90 27.91 34.99
N GLN A 167 -32.82 28.29 34.09
CA GLN A 167 -32.73 27.96 32.67
C GLN A 167 -31.47 28.56 32.03
N LYS A 168 -31.10 29.78 32.40
CA LYS A 168 -29.86 30.42 31.92
C LYS A 168 -28.63 29.67 32.41
N SER A 169 -28.65 29.20 33.67
CA SER A 169 -27.57 28.37 34.23
C SER A 169 -27.42 27.04 33.47
N ASP A 170 -28.53 26.34 33.22
CA ASP A 170 -28.54 25.06 32.51
C ASP A 170 -27.98 25.20 31.08
N ILE A 171 -28.41 26.23 30.34
CA ILE A 171 -27.89 26.53 29.00
C ILE A 171 -26.39 26.85 29.05
N SER A 172 -25.91 27.55 30.10
CA SER A 172 -24.49 27.85 30.26
C SER A 172 -23.65 26.57 30.43
N GLN A 173 -24.16 25.60 31.19
CA GLN A 173 -23.53 24.30 31.37
C GLN A 173 -23.51 23.49 30.06
N GLU A 174 -24.60 23.54 29.29
CA GLU A 174 -24.70 22.89 27.98
C GLU A 174 -23.68 23.51 26.99
N ILE A 175 -23.60 24.84 26.90
CA ILE A 175 -22.57 25.55 26.12
C ILE A 175 -21.17 25.09 26.54
N GLY A 176 -20.90 25.01 27.85
CA GLY A 176 -19.62 24.52 28.37
C GLY A 176 -19.27 23.12 27.87
N THR A 177 -20.26 22.23 27.79
CA THR A 177 -20.11 20.85 27.28
C THR A 177 -19.84 20.85 25.78
N CYS A 178 -20.60 21.60 24.99
CA CYS A 178 -20.38 21.76 23.55
C CYS A 178 -19.00 22.35 23.25
N CYS A 179 -18.55 23.36 24.01
CA CYS A 179 -17.21 23.96 23.87
C CYS A 179 -16.10 22.93 24.10
N LYS A 180 -16.25 22.05 25.10
CA LYS A 180 -15.29 20.96 25.35
C LYS A 180 -15.25 19.97 24.17
N ALA A 181 -16.41 19.57 23.66
CA ALA A 181 -16.51 18.68 22.49
C ALA A 181 -15.90 19.32 21.24
N HIS A 182 -16.24 20.58 20.95
CA HIS A 182 -15.67 21.36 19.85
C HIS A 182 -14.14 21.43 19.94
N LYS A 183 -13.60 21.76 21.13
CA LYS A 183 -12.15 21.82 21.37
C LYS A 183 -11.49 20.47 21.10
N ARG A 184 -12.05 19.37 21.60
CA ARG A 184 -11.53 18.01 21.37
C ARG A 184 -11.46 17.66 19.89
N ILE A 185 -12.55 17.88 19.14
CA ILE A 185 -12.58 17.64 17.70
C ILE A 185 -11.62 18.57 16.96
N SER A 186 -11.46 19.81 17.41
CA SER A 186 -10.52 20.75 16.82
C SER A 186 -9.06 20.31 16.96
N THR A 187 -8.67 19.84 18.14
CA THR A 187 -7.35 19.25 18.35
C THR A 187 -7.13 18.04 17.43
N LEU A 188 -8.12 17.14 17.35
CA LEU A 188 -8.05 15.97 16.48
C LEU A 188 -7.93 16.35 14.99
N ALA A 189 -8.70 17.35 14.54
CA ALA A 189 -8.64 17.84 13.16
C ALA A 189 -7.23 18.36 12.81
N SER A 190 -6.61 19.14 13.71
CA SER A 190 -5.25 19.63 13.50
C SER A 190 -4.22 18.50 13.45
N GLN A 191 -4.33 17.52 14.35
CA GLN A 191 -3.46 16.35 14.39
C GLN A 191 -3.57 15.50 13.12
N ILE A 192 -4.79 15.17 12.70
CA ILE A 192 -5.06 14.42 11.47
C ILE A 192 -4.58 15.21 10.24
N GLY A 193 -4.74 16.54 10.24
CA GLY A 193 -4.24 17.41 9.17
C GLY A 193 -2.72 17.34 8.99
N ALA A 194 -1.97 17.32 10.10
CA ALA A 194 -0.52 17.15 10.08
C ALA A 194 -0.13 15.78 9.53
N VAL A 195 -0.78 14.70 10.00
CA VAL A 195 -0.53 13.33 9.53
C VAL A 195 -0.87 13.18 8.03
N ASN A 196 -1.98 13.77 7.56
CA ASN A 196 -2.33 13.75 6.14
C ASN A 196 -1.23 14.34 5.25
N THR A 197 -0.57 15.41 5.72
CA THR A 197 0.55 16.03 5.02
C THR A 197 1.74 15.07 4.93
N GLN A 198 2.09 14.41 6.04
CA GLN A 198 3.15 13.40 6.07
C GLN A 198 2.85 12.22 5.13
N TYR A 199 1.62 11.72 5.12
CA TYR A 199 1.20 10.65 4.22
C TYR A 199 1.25 11.09 2.74
N ASN A 200 0.87 12.32 2.42
CA ASN A 200 0.95 12.81 1.04
C ASN A 200 2.38 12.83 0.52
N GLN A 201 3.33 13.27 1.35
CA GLN A 201 4.76 13.21 1.05
C GLN A 201 5.23 11.76 0.90
N ARG A 202 4.83 10.88 1.81
CA ARG A 202 5.16 9.45 1.80
C ARG A 202 4.67 8.74 0.54
N VAL A 203 3.42 8.96 0.12
CA VAL A 203 2.85 8.39 -1.12
C VAL A 203 3.71 8.78 -2.32
N SER A 204 4.07 10.06 -2.41
CA SER A 204 4.89 10.59 -3.50
C SER A 204 6.28 9.95 -3.51
N GLN A 205 6.91 9.83 -2.33
CA GLN A 205 8.21 9.20 -2.18
C GLN A 205 8.17 7.70 -2.53
N GLN A 206 7.15 6.96 -2.07
CA GLN A 206 6.99 5.54 -2.35
C GLN A 206 6.78 5.27 -3.84
N HIS A 207 5.99 6.11 -4.53
CA HIS A 207 5.81 6.02 -5.97
C HIS A 207 7.12 6.30 -6.73
N MET A 208 7.90 7.29 -6.29
CA MET A 208 9.20 7.58 -6.86
C MET A 208 10.18 6.42 -6.69
N GLU A 209 10.30 5.87 -5.48
CA GLU A 209 11.20 4.74 -5.21
C GLU A 209 10.78 3.48 -5.98
N THR A 210 9.47 3.20 -6.07
CA THR A 210 8.96 2.09 -6.89
C THR A 210 9.29 2.29 -8.37
N ALA A 211 9.17 3.52 -8.88
CA ALA A 211 9.55 3.85 -10.27
C ALA A 211 11.06 3.68 -10.50
N LYS A 212 11.92 4.15 -9.59
CA LYS A 212 13.37 3.94 -9.65
C LYS A 212 13.72 2.46 -9.70
N ARG A 213 13.08 1.63 -8.86
CA ARG A 213 13.27 0.17 -8.85
C ARG A 213 12.87 -0.46 -10.18
N ARG A 214 11.73 -0.05 -10.76
CA ARG A 214 11.29 -0.50 -12.08
C ARG A 214 12.29 -0.13 -13.17
N ASP A 215 12.77 1.11 -13.16
CA ASP A 215 13.69 1.62 -14.18
C ASP A 215 15.07 0.98 -14.05
N TYR A 216 15.54 0.71 -12.83
CA TYR A 216 16.72 -0.11 -12.58
C TYR A 216 16.58 -1.50 -13.21
N ILE A 217 15.47 -2.21 -12.98
CA ILE A 217 15.24 -3.54 -13.56
C ILE A 217 15.24 -3.46 -15.10
N ALA A 218 14.65 -2.43 -15.68
CA ALA A 218 14.62 -2.25 -17.13
C ALA A 218 16.02 -2.06 -17.72
N SER A 219 16.89 -1.30 -17.05
CA SER A 219 18.22 -0.97 -17.54
C SER A 219 19.27 -2.06 -17.27
N ASN A 220 19.12 -2.86 -16.21
CA ASN A 220 20.16 -3.82 -15.78
C ASN A 220 19.94 -5.26 -16.28
N PHE A 221 18.78 -5.55 -16.90
CA PHE A 221 18.44 -6.91 -17.36
C PHE A 221 18.16 -6.99 -18.88
N GLY A 222 18.73 -6.04 -19.64
CA GLY A 222 18.66 -6.04 -21.12
C GLY A 222 17.23 -6.06 -21.67
N GLU A 223 17.01 -6.86 -22.73
CA GLU A 223 15.70 -7.01 -23.37
C GLU A 223 14.63 -7.57 -22.42
N ARG A 224 15.03 -8.49 -21.53
CA ARG A 224 14.12 -9.09 -20.55
C ARG A 224 13.56 -8.04 -19.59
N GLY A 225 14.42 -7.14 -19.09
CA GLY A 225 14.02 -6.02 -18.24
C GLY A 225 13.08 -5.04 -18.95
N ARG A 226 13.41 -4.66 -20.19
CA ARG A 226 12.59 -3.74 -21.00
C ARG A 226 11.19 -4.31 -21.28
N LYS A 227 11.11 -5.57 -21.71
CA LYS A 227 9.82 -6.26 -21.93
C LYS A 227 9.00 -6.37 -20.64
N TRP A 228 9.64 -6.66 -19.52
CA TRP A 228 8.94 -6.68 -18.24
C TRP A 228 8.37 -5.31 -17.85
N LYS A 229 9.12 -4.22 -18.02
CA LYS A 229 8.63 -2.86 -17.73
C LYS A 229 7.41 -2.52 -18.58
N GLU A 230 7.41 -2.88 -19.87
CA GLU A 230 6.26 -2.70 -20.75
C GLU A 230 5.05 -3.51 -20.23
N ARG A 231 5.24 -4.78 -19.87
CA ARG A 231 4.18 -5.59 -19.25
C ARG A 231 3.64 -4.96 -17.96
N MET A 232 4.48 -4.37 -17.12
CA MET A 232 4.02 -3.67 -15.91
C MET A 232 3.16 -2.46 -16.25
N HIS A 233 3.51 -1.71 -17.31
CA HIS A 233 2.69 -0.61 -17.80
C HIS A 233 1.30 -1.11 -18.27
N GLN A 234 1.26 -2.18 -19.07
CA GLN A 234 0.01 -2.80 -19.51
C GLN A 234 -0.86 -3.28 -18.34
N ARG A 235 -0.26 -3.93 -17.34
CA ARG A 235 -0.98 -4.36 -16.11
C ARG A 235 -1.53 -3.17 -15.31
N ALA A 236 -0.83 -2.04 -15.32
CA ALA A 236 -1.31 -0.82 -14.67
C ALA A 236 -2.48 -0.17 -15.44
N LEU A 237 -2.52 -0.27 -16.78
CA LEU A 237 -3.66 0.18 -17.60
C LEU A 237 -4.90 -0.68 -17.37
N ILE A 238 -4.73 -2.02 -17.32
CA ILE A 238 -5.81 -2.96 -16.98
C ILE A 238 -6.46 -2.60 -15.64
N ARG A 239 -5.66 -2.28 -14.62
CA ARG A 239 -6.16 -1.82 -13.31
C ARG A 239 -7.03 -0.57 -13.40
N LYS A 240 -6.73 0.34 -14.34
CA LYS A 240 -7.48 1.61 -14.52
C LYS A 240 -8.74 1.44 -15.38
N GLY A 241 -9.04 0.24 -15.87
CA GLY A 241 -10.15 0.01 -16.79
C GLY A 241 -9.93 0.64 -18.17
N GLN A 242 -8.68 1.00 -18.50
CA GLN A 242 -8.31 1.59 -19.78
C GLN A 242 -7.75 0.46 -20.65
N LYS A 243 -8.51 0.04 -21.67
CA LYS A 243 -8.08 -0.84 -22.75
C LYS A 243 -8.05 -0.05 -24.05
#